data_AF-A0A510KLN5-F1
#
_entry.id   AF-A0A510KLN5-F1
#
_cell.length_a   1.000
_cell.length_b   1.000
_cell.length_c   1.000
_cell.angle_alpha   90.00
_cell.angle_beta   90.00
_cell.angle_gamma   90.00
#
_symmetry.space_group_name_H-M   'P 1'
#
loop_
_entity.id
_entity.type
_entity.pdbx_description
1 polymer ?
#
loop_
_entity_poly.entity_id
_entity_poly.type
_entity_poly.pdbx_seq_one_letter_code
_entity_poly.pdbx_strand_id
1 'polypeptide(L)' 'MKIKLYCLKINDNEIKTTEYKELGKFVRRNRKDIKEILCFSWEIPENKLERALEYSVEKLYELKKKGI' A
#
# COMPACT_ATOMS: atom_id res chain seq x y z
N MET A 1 5.87 -18.66 -1.47
CA MET A 1 4.54 -18.33 -0.91
C MET A 1 4.09 -16.99 -1.49
N LYS A 2 2.77 -16.74 -1.63
CA LYS A 2 2.26 -15.40 -1.98
C LYS A 2 1.78 -14.72 -0.71
N ILE A 3 2.01 -13.43 -0.61
CA ILE A 3 1.56 -12.59 0.49
C ILE A 3 0.67 -11.48 -0.06
N LYS A 4 -0.24 -11.00 0.78
CA LYS A 4 -1.11 -9.87 0.45
C LYS A 4 -0.50 -8.60 1.01
N LEU A 5 0.01 -7.75 0.13
CA LEU A 5 0.48 -6.41 0.48
C LEU A 5 -0.68 -5.43 0.36
N TYR A 6 -0.95 -4.70 1.42
CA TYR A 6 -1.92 -3.61 1.45
C TYR A 6 -1.19 -2.29 1.31
N CYS A 7 -1.59 -1.51 0.30
CA CYS A 7 -1.03 -0.22 -0.01
C CYS A 7 -2.11 0.85 0.15
N LEU A 8 -1.81 1.89 0.93
CA LEU A 8 -2.72 2.99 1.17
C LEU A 8 -1.93 4.29 1.21
N LYS A 9 -2.32 5.26 0.38
CA LYS A 9 -1.86 6.65 0.42
C LYS A 9 -3.07 7.54 0.69
N ILE A 10 -2.94 8.45 1.65
CA ILE A 10 -3.92 9.48 2.01
C ILE A 10 -3.17 10.81 2.01
N ASN A 11 -3.53 11.71 1.09
CA ASN A 11 -2.77 12.92 0.81
C ASN A 11 -1.27 12.58 0.61
N ASP A 12 -0.37 13.17 1.40
CA ASP A 12 1.07 12.93 1.33
C ASP A 12 1.55 11.74 2.20
N ASN A 13 0.67 11.16 3.00
CA ASN A 13 1.02 10.05 3.88
C ASN A 13 0.78 8.72 3.17
N GLU A 14 1.68 7.75 3.34
CA GLU A 14 1.51 6.40 2.81
C GLU A 14 1.87 5.31 3.83
N ILE A 15 1.24 4.13 3.66
CA ILE A 15 1.54 2.90 4.39
C ILE A 15 1.51 1.71 3.43
N LYS A 16 2.46 0.79 3.65
CA LYS A 16 2.55 -0.51 3.01
C LYS A 16 2.67 -1.54 4.12
N THR A 17 1.73 -2.47 4.20
CA THR A 17 1.70 -3.46 5.29
C THR A 17 1.11 -4.78 4.81
N THR A 18 1.54 -5.87 5.41
CA THR A 18 0.88 -7.18 5.26
C THR A 18 -0.20 -7.38 6.33
N GLU A 19 -0.32 -6.47 7.29
CA GLU A 19 -1.28 -6.52 8.39
C GLU A 19 -2.47 -5.58 8.19
N TYR A 20 -3.66 -6.15 8.04
CA TYR A 20 -4.89 -5.37 7.88
C TYR A 20 -5.20 -4.43 9.06
N LYS A 21 -4.80 -4.79 10.29
CA LYS A 21 -5.01 -3.95 11.48
C LYS A 21 -4.26 -2.63 11.43
N GLU A 22 -3.10 -2.60 10.77
CA GLU A 22 -2.30 -1.38 10.63
C GLU A 22 -2.95 -0.37 9.70
N LEU A 23 -3.63 -0.82 8.63
CA LEU A 23 -4.44 0.05 7.77
C LEU A 23 -5.47 0.82 8.58
N GLY A 24 -6.21 0.15 9.47
CA GLY A 24 -7.21 0.80 10.31
C GLY A 24 -6.60 1.85 11.26
N LYS A 25 -5.41 1.60 11.80
CA LYS A 25 -4.66 2.60 12.59
C LYS A 25 -4.23 3.79 11.73
N PHE A 26 -3.74 3.54 10.52
CA PHE A 26 -3.29 4.56 9.59
C PHE A 26 -4.43 5.47 9.13
N VAL A 27 -5.57 4.90 8.72
CA VAL A 27 -6.76 5.67 8.34
C VAL A 27 -7.22 6.54 9.50
N ARG A 28 -7.32 5.99 10.73
CA ARG A 28 -7.74 6.78 11.90
C ARG A 28 -6.84 7.99 12.19
N ARG A 29 -5.54 7.88 11.92
CA ARG A 29 -4.57 8.98 12.11
C ARG A 29 -4.65 10.02 10.99
N ASN A 30 -4.90 9.59 9.75
CA ASN A 30 -4.82 10.44 8.56
C ASN A 30 -6.19 10.86 7.99
N ARG A 31 -7.31 10.50 8.64
CA ARG A 31 -8.68 10.77 8.14
C ARG A 31 -9.14 12.23 8.18
N LYS A 32 -8.35 13.15 8.76
CA LYS A 32 -8.70 14.57 8.76
C LYS A 32 -8.29 15.17 7.41
N ASP A 33 -9.20 15.92 6.78
CA ASP A 33 -8.94 16.65 5.54
C ASP A 33 -8.41 15.79 4.39
N ILE A 34 -9.05 14.64 4.15
CA ILE A 34 -8.74 13.77 3.01
C ILE A 34 -9.08 14.53 1.72
N LYS A 35 -8.06 14.83 0.93
CA LYS A 35 -8.19 15.36 -0.44
C LYS A 35 -8.05 14.25 -1.46
N GLU A 36 -7.10 13.35 -1.22
CA GLU A 36 -6.78 12.25 -2.14
C GLU A 36 -6.59 10.95 -1.38
N ILE A 37 -7.07 9.85 -1.97
CA ILE A 37 -6.91 8.51 -1.45
C ILE A 37 -6.58 7.52 -2.57
N LEU A 38 -5.53 6.73 -2.37
CA LEU A 38 -5.16 5.62 -3.23
C LEU A 38 -5.04 4.38 -2.36
N CYS A 39 -5.93 3.40 -2.57
CA CYS A 39 -6.00 2.19 -1.78
C CYS A 39 -6.10 0.97 -2.70
N PHE A 40 -5.22 -0.01 -2.51
CA PHE A 40 -5.31 -1.29 -3.20
C PHE A 40 -4.56 -2.38 -2.43
N SER A 41 -4.96 -3.63 -2.65
CA SER A 41 -4.17 -4.79 -2.26
C SER A 41 -3.48 -5.40 -3.48
N TRP A 42 -2.33 -6.02 -3.25
CA TRP A 42 -1.58 -6.71 -4.28
C TRP A 42 -1.04 -8.05 -3.74
N GLU A 43 -1.37 -9.14 -4.42
CA GLU A 43 -0.76 -10.44 -4.14
C GLU A 43 0.59 -10.52 -4.84
N ILE A 44 1.66 -10.51 -4.05
CA ILE A 44 3.03 -10.60 -4.55
C ILE A 44 3.72 -11.86 -4.02
N PRO A 45 4.69 -12.41 -4.76
CA PRO A 45 5.61 -13.39 -4.22
C PRO A 45 6.34 -12.82 -2.99
N GLU A 46 6.47 -13.62 -1.94
CA GLU A 46 7.13 -13.22 -0.68
C GLU A 46 8.56 -12.72 -0.89
N ASN A 47 9.32 -13.35 -1.81
CA ASN A 47 10.67 -12.91 -2.18
C ASN A 47 10.72 -11.54 -2.87
N LYS A 48 9.58 -10.99 -3.31
CA LYS A 48 9.48 -9.62 -3.84
C LYS A 48 9.06 -8.60 -2.77
N LEU A 49 8.78 -9.01 -1.52
CA LEU A 49 8.28 -8.11 -0.48
C LEU A 49 9.25 -6.99 -0.15
N GLU A 50 10.51 -7.30 0.16
CA GLU A 50 11.51 -6.28 0.55
C GLU A 50 11.61 -5.18 -0.49
N ARG A 51 11.76 -5.58 -1.76
CA ARG A 51 11.80 -4.64 -2.89
C ARG A 51 10.49 -3.87 -3.07
N ALA A 52 9.34 -4.48 -2.81
CA ALA A 52 8.05 -3.78 -2.89
C ALA A 52 7.91 -2.71 -1.80
N LEU A 53 8.47 -2.94 -0.59
CA LEU A 53 8.43 -1.97 0.50
C LEU A 53 9.29 -0.72 0.24
N GLU A 54 10.30 -0.81 -0.63
CA GLU A 54 11.13 0.32 -1.06
C GLU A 54 10.40 1.28 -2.01
N TYR A 55 9.38 0.81 -2.73
CA TYR A 55 8.63 1.64 -3.68
C TYR A 55 7.56 2.49 -2.98
N SER A 56 7.26 3.67 -3.53
CA SER A 56 6.08 4.44 -3.12
C SER A 56 4.78 3.73 -3.50
N VAL A 57 3.68 4.06 -2.82
CA VAL A 57 2.36 3.46 -3.10
C VAL A 57 1.92 3.73 -4.54
N GLU A 58 2.21 4.91 -5.08
CA GLU A 58 1.93 5.26 -6.47
C GLU A 58 2.74 4.41 -7.45
N LYS A 59 4.04 4.21 -7.17
CA LYS A 59 4.88 3.36 -8.00
C LYS A 59 4.39 1.92 -8.02
N LEU A 60 3.98 1.40 -6.87
CA LEU A 60 3.38 0.06 -6.76
C LEU A 60 2.05 -0.02 -7.52
N TYR A 61 1.24 1.03 -7.51
CA TYR A 61 -0.01 1.09 -8.26
C TYR A 61 0.23 1.04 -9.77
N GLU A 62 1.23 1.78 -10.26
CA GLU A 62 1.66 1.75 -11.65
C GLU A 62 2.21 0.38 -12.07
N LEU A 63 3.03 -0.26 -11.22
CA LEU A 63 3.54 -1.62 -11.48
C LEU A 63 2.40 -2.63 -11.56
N LYS A 64 1.45 -2.56 -10.62
CA LYS A 64 0.26 -3.42 -10.61
C LYS A 64 -0.58 -3.22 -11.87
N LYS A 65 -0.79 -1.97 -12.32
CA LYS A 65 -1.52 -1.67 -13.57
C LYS A 65 -0.83 -2.26 -14.81
N LYS A 66 0.51 -2.30 -14.81
CA LYS A 66 1.32 -2.89 -15.89
C LYS A 66 1.38 -4.42 -15.85
N GLY A 67 0.86 -5.05 -14.79
CA GLY A 67 0.89 -6.51 -14.63
C GLY A 67 2.28 -7.09 -14.31
N ILE A 68 3.19 -6.26 -13.78
CA ILE A 68 4.59 -6.62 -13.48
C ILE A 68 4.75 -7.09 -12.03
#